data_AF-A0A7C4MDL9-F1
#
_entry.id   AF-A0A7C4MDL9-F1
#
_cell.length_a   1.000
_cell.length_b   1.000
_cell.length_c   1.000
_cell.angle_alpha   90.00
_cell.angle_beta   90.00
_cell.angle_gamma   90.00
#
_symmetry.space_group_name_H-M   'P 1'
#
loop_
_entity.id
_entity.type
_entity.pdbx_description
1 polymer ?
#
loop_
_entity_poly.entity_id
_entity_poly.type
_entity_poly.pdbx_seq_one_letter_code
_entity_poly.pdbx_strand_id
1 'polypeptide(L)' 'KELKKAGLRDKVKVIIGGAPITREFAEKIGADAAARDAVEGVNICKSWRK' A
#
# COMPACT_ATOMS: atom_id res chain seq x y z
N LYS A 1 -4.20 4.80 -11.60
CA LYS A 1 -5.38 4.49 -12.45
C LYS A 1 -5.17 3.23 -13.28
N GLU A 2 -3.95 2.88 -13.67
CA GLU A 2 -3.65 1.69 -14.50
C GLU A 2 -4.06 0.36 -13.87
N LEU A 3 -3.87 0.15 -12.55
CA LEU A 3 -4.36 -1.05 -11.87
C LEU A 3 -5.88 -1.26 -11.99
N LYS A 4 -6.66 -0.17 -12.00
CA LYS A 4 -8.12 -0.26 -12.21
C LYS A 4 -8.43 -0.62 -13.66
N LYS A 5 -7.77 0.02 -14.63
CA LYS A 5 -7.95 -0.28 -16.07
C LYS A 5 -7.57 -1.72 -16.41
N ALA A 6 -6.53 -2.25 -15.78
CA ALA A 6 -6.10 -3.63 -15.93
C ALA A 6 -6.98 -4.65 -15.19
N GLY A 7 -8.00 -4.21 -14.44
CA GLY A 7 -8.84 -5.10 -13.63
C GLY A 7 -8.10 -5.79 -12.49
N LEU A 8 -7.00 -5.19 -12.01
CA LEU A 8 -6.12 -5.75 -10.98
C LEU A 8 -6.29 -5.10 -9.61
N ARG A 9 -6.87 -3.88 -9.52
CA ARG A 9 -6.89 -3.10 -8.27
C ARG A 9 -7.42 -3.88 -7.08
N ASP A 10 -8.48 -4.66 -7.26
CA ASP A 10 -9.13 -5.40 -6.17
C ASP A 10 -8.50 -6.79 -5.92
N LYS A 11 -7.55 -7.20 -6.78
CA LYS A 11 -6.85 -8.49 -6.71
C LYS A 11 -5.49 -8.40 -6.02
N VAL A 12 -4.99 -7.19 -5.77
CA VAL A 12 -3.69 -6.95 -5.14
C VAL A 12 -3.80 -5.96 -3.99
N LYS A 13 -2.87 -6.05 -3.04
CA LYS A 13 -2.68 -5.01 -2.02
C LYS A 13 -1.64 -4.01 -2.49
N VAL A 14 -1.93 -2.74 -2.31
CA VAL A 14 -1.07 -1.61 -2.68
C VAL A 14 -0.54 -0.97 -1.39
N ILE A 15 0.75 -1.12 -1.14
CA ILE A 15 1.48 -0.41 -0.09
C ILE A 15 2.34 0.68 -0.71
N ILE A 16 2.41 1.85 -0.08
CA ILE A 16 3.31 2.93 -0.46
C ILE A 16 4.28 3.24 0.69
N GLY A 17 5.44 3.84 0.40
CA GLY A 17 6.42 4.17 1.43
C GLY A 17 7.39 5.27 1.01
N GLY A 18 8.18 5.71 1.98
CA GLY A 18 9.13 6.82 1.86
C GLY A 18 8.98 7.82 3.02
N ALA A 19 10.05 8.54 3.36
CA ALA A 19 10.07 9.46 4.51
C ALA A 19 8.92 10.49 4.56
N PRO A 20 8.44 11.09 3.45
CA PRO A 20 7.34 12.05 3.49
C PRO A 20 5.94 11.40 3.43
N ILE A 21 5.85 10.07 3.34
CA ILE A 21 4.58 9.38 3.15
C ILE A 21 3.87 9.19 4.49
N THR A 22 2.63 9.64 4.55
CA THR A 22 1.74 9.43 5.70
C THR A 22 0.60 8.48 5.36
N ARG A 23 -0.06 7.95 6.39
CA ARG A 23 -1.23 7.08 6.22
C ARG A 23 -2.39 7.82 5.56
N GLU A 24 -2.61 9.09 5.93
CA GLU A 24 -3.67 9.93 5.37
C GLU A 24 -3.46 10.13 3.87
N PHE A 25 -2.20 10.27 3.43
CA PHE A 25 -1.89 10.35 2.01
C PHE A 25 -2.18 9.03 1.27
N ALA A 26 -1.83 7.89 1.86
CA ALA A 26 -2.14 6.57 1.30
C ALA A 26 -3.65 6.40 1.09
N GLU A 27 -4.45 6.73 2.10
CA GLU A 27 -5.91 6.66 2.03
C GLU A 27 -6.47 7.62 0.95
N LYS A 28 -5.96 8.86 0.90
CA LYS A 28 -6.35 9.87 -0.09
C LYS A 28 -6.13 9.41 -1.54
N ILE A 29 -5.05 8.67 -1.82
CA ILE A 29 -4.76 8.16 -3.17
C ILE A 29 -5.35 6.76 -3.44
N GLY A 30 -5.96 6.14 -2.44
CA GLY A 30 -6.56 4.81 -2.53
C GLY A 30 -5.56 3.65 -2.48
N ALA A 31 -4.43 3.83 -1.80
CA ALA A 31 -3.55 2.74 -1.38
C ALA A 31 -4.12 2.03 -0.13
N ASP A 32 -3.70 0.80 0.12
CA ASP A 32 -4.18 -0.02 1.24
C ASP A 32 -3.34 0.16 2.52
N ALA A 33 -2.11 0.65 2.40
CA ALA A 33 -1.24 0.99 3.54
C ALA A 33 -0.12 1.97 3.17
N ALA A 34 0.46 2.59 4.20
CA ALA A 34 1.72 3.33 4.16
C ALA A 34 2.74 2.67 5.10
N ALA A 35 4.00 2.61 4.69
CA ALA A 35 5.13 2.20 5.53
C ALA A 35 6.16 3.33 5.65
N ARG A 36 6.63 3.60 6.88
CA ARG A 36 7.65 4.61 7.16
C ARG A 36 9.05 4.12 6.83
N ASP A 37 9.27 2.82 6.96
CA ASP A 37 10.54 2.16 6.66
C ASP A 37 10.32 0.74 6.07
N ALA A 38 11.43 0.10 5.72
CA ALA A 38 11.41 -1.23 5.12
C ALA A 38 10.91 -2.33 6.09
N VAL A 39 11.22 -2.21 7.38
CA VAL A 39 10.85 -3.22 8.38
C VAL A 39 9.35 -3.21 8.62
N GLU A 40 8.77 -2.02 8.79
CA GLU A 40 7.33 -1.82 8.87
C GLU A 40 6.63 -2.33 7.61
N GLY A 41 7.17 -2.03 6.42
CA GLY A 41 6.64 -2.52 5.16
C GLY A 41 6.58 -4.05 5.08
N VAL A 42 7.65 -4.73 5.50
CA VAL A 42 7.67 -6.21 5.56
C VAL A 42 6.62 -6.74 6.54
N ASN A 43 6.48 -6.13 7.71
CA ASN A 43 5.49 -6.55 8.71
C ASN A 43 4.05 -6.37 8.20
N ILE A 44 3.75 -5.27 7.52
CA ILE A 44 2.45 -5.06 6.86
C ILE A 44 2.20 -6.15 5.82
N CYS A 45 3.15 -6.40 4.92
CA CYS A 45 3.01 -7.44 3.89
C CYS A 45 2.81 -8.84 4.51
N LYS A 46 3.49 -9.15 5.61
CA LYS A 46 3.29 -10.40 6.35
C LYS A 46 1.89 -10.52 6.93
N SER A 47 1.32 -9.43 7.47
CA SER A 47 -0.04 -9.43 8.02
C SER A 47 -1.14 -9.68 6.98
N TRP A 48 -0.86 -9.43 5.70
CA TRP A 48 -1.80 -9.69 4.60
C TRP A 48 -1.75 -11.12 4.09
N ARG A 49 -0.66 -11.82 4.37
CA ARG A 49 -0.51 -13.23 4.02
C ARG A 49 -1.18 -14.06 5.12
N LYS A 50 -2.23 -14.78 4.74
CA LYS A 50 -2.59 -16.02 5.45
C LYS A 50 -1.64 -17.13 5.02
#